data_AF-V4AMV8-F1
#
_entry.id   AF-V4AMV8-F1
#
_cell.length_a   1.000
_cell.length_b   1.000
_cell.length_c   1.000
_cell.angle_alpha   90.00
_cell.angle_beta   90.00
_cell.angle_gamma   90.00
#
_symmetry.space_group_name_H-M   'P 1'
#
loop_
_entity.id
_entity.type
_entity.pdbx_description
1 polymer ?
#
loop_
_entity_poly.entity_id
_entity_poly.type
_entity_poly.pdbx_seq_one_letter_code
_entity_poly.pdbx_strand_id
1 'polypeptide(L)'
;MAGLLRTISGQGRILTSLGRLQPSSFSCTCIRTISTSKNKKETTIGAIQPMPNTKDLKKLEEHFADDDPTKDKNWISAGISYTDKEMDTFVYQGYAAMLSLIFVAFGFVLYYQPDHLMQDWALREAYLEIEHREKNGLPLVDPNLIPLDQISLPDESEIQDINIII
;
A
#
# COMPACT_ATOMS: atom_id res chain seq x y z
N MET A 1 18.24 -3.49 27.72
CA MET A 1 17.67 -4.20 26.56
C MET A 1 17.64 -3.23 25.38
N ALA A 2 18.75 -2.62 24.96
CA ALA A 2 19.94 -3.20 24.34
C ALA A 2 19.59 -4.11 23.15
N GLY A 3 19.73 -3.53 21.94
CA GLY A 3 20.26 -4.22 20.77
C GLY A 3 19.28 -5.10 19.99
N LEU A 4 18.83 -4.58 18.84
CA LEU A 4 18.91 -5.21 17.51
C LEU A 4 18.08 -4.37 16.53
N LEU A 5 18.48 -4.33 15.26
CA LEU A 5 17.93 -3.55 14.14
C LEU A 5 18.58 -2.19 13.85
N ARG A 6 19.90 -2.10 14.02
CA ARG A 6 20.76 -1.19 13.24
C ARG A 6 21.66 -1.99 12.30
N THR A 7 21.07 -2.51 11.24
CA THR A 7 21.74 -2.96 10.00
C THR A 7 20.65 -2.84 8.93
N ILE A 8 20.64 -1.83 8.07
CA ILE A 8 21.29 -1.83 6.76
C ILE A 8 21.37 -0.35 6.34
N SER A 9 22.53 0.26 6.56
CA SER A 9 22.90 1.54 5.96
C SER A 9 24.09 1.26 5.04
N GLY A 10 23.86 1.24 3.73
CA GLY A 10 24.95 1.09 2.77
C GLY A 10 24.50 0.60 1.42
N GLN A 11 23.76 1.42 0.67
CA GLN A 11 23.82 1.44 -0.79
C GLN A 11 23.47 2.87 -1.22
N GLY A 12 24.47 3.54 -1.80
CA GLY A 12 24.41 4.92 -2.24
C GLY A 12 23.52 5.13 -3.46
N ARG A 13 23.14 6.41 -3.59
CA ARG A 13 22.67 7.12 -4.79
C ARG A 13 23.14 6.49 -6.11
N ILE A 14 22.24 6.37 -7.09
CA ILE A 14 22.32 6.81 -8.49
C ILE A 14 20.97 6.46 -9.17
N LEU A 15 20.56 7.27 -10.16
CA LEU A 15 19.34 7.21 -11.00
C LEU A 15 18.18 8.14 -10.62
N THR A 16 18.47 9.43 -10.61
CA THR A 16 17.57 10.45 -11.18
C THR A 16 17.43 10.26 -12.69
N SER A 17 16.21 10.49 -13.21
CA SER A 17 15.82 10.66 -14.62
C SER A 17 15.50 9.39 -15.44
N LEU A 18 14.21 9.07 -15.51
CA LEU A 18 13.43 8.66 -16.70
C LEU A 18 11.97 9.01 -16.35
N GLY A 19 11.43 10.12 -16.83
CA GLY A 19 10.79 10.19 -18.14
C GLY A 19 9.27 10.13 -17.94
N ARG A 20 8.59 11.26 -18.21
CA ARG A 20 7.13 11.38 -18.14
C ARG A 20 6.46 10.28 -18.98
N LEU A 21 5.85 9.30 -18.33
CA LEU A 21 4.85 8.45 -18.97
C LEU A 21 3.49 9.11 -18.75
N GLN A 22 2.98 9.76 -19.79
CA GLN A 22 1.55 10.08 -19.88
C GLN A 22 0.76 8.77 -19.77
N PRO A 23 -0.27 8.68 -18.91
CA PRO A 23 -1.23 7.60 -19.03
C PRO A 23 -2.07 7.86 -20.28
N SER A 24 -1.83 7.11 -21.34
CA SER A 24 -2.80 6.99 -22.43
C SER A 24 -4.04 6.33 -21.86
N SER A 25 -5.18 6.98 -22.09
CA SER A 25 -6.48 6.55 -21.60
C SER A 25 -6.85 5.20 -22.21
N PHE A 26 -6.59 4.10 -21.49
CA PHE A 26 -7.22 2.82 -21.79
C PHE A 26 -8.67 2.87 -21.32
N SER A 27 -9.53 3.45 -22.17
CA SER A 27 -10.98 3.32 -22.06
C SER A 27 -11.36 1.88 -22.42
N CYS A 28 -11.40 1.00 -21.43
CA CYS A 28 -11.98 -0.33 -21.59
C CYS A 28 -13.50 -0.19 -21.69
N THR A 29 -14.00 0.06 -22.89
CA THR A 29 -15.44 0.06 -23.15
C THR A 29 -15.89 -1.39 -23.29
N CYS A 30 -16.33 -1.99 -22.18
CA CYS A 30 -16.95 -3.32 -22.19
C CYS A 30 -18.38 -3.22 -22.76
N ILE A 31 -18.50 -3.35 -24.08
CA ILE A 31 -19.79 -3.45 -24.77
C ILE A 31 -20.44 -4.79 -24.38
N ARG A 32 -21.44 -4.76 -23.51
CA ARG A 32 -22.34 -5.91 -23.30
C ARG A 32 -23.50 -5.81 -24.27
N THR A 33 -23.45 -6.53 -25.38
CA THR A 33 -24.61 -6.71 -26.26
C THR A 33 -25.57 -7.72 -25.63
N ILE A 34 -26.73 -7.25 -25.16
CA ILE A 34 -27.83 -8.12 -24.73
C ILE A 34 -28.60 -8.53 -25.99
N SER A 35 -28.47 -9.79 -26.39
CA SER A 35 -29.30 -10.40 -27.42
C SER A 35 -30.72 -10.57 -26.87
N THR A 36 -31.67 -9.75 -27.34
CA THR A 36 -33.09 -9.96 -27.03
C THR A 36 -33.66 -10.90 -28.10
N SER A 37 -33.70 -12.20 -27.81
CA SER A 37 -34.49 -13.11 -28.63
C SER A 37 -35.97 -12.85 -28.34
N LYS A 38 -36.78 -12.79 -29.40
CA LYS A 38 -38.23 -12.55 -29.30
C LYS A 38 -38.87 -13.75 -28.60
N ASN A 39 -39.46 -13.52 -27.42
CA ASN A 39 -40.33 -14.50 -26.77
C ASN A 39 -41.57 -14.74 -27.65
N LYS A 40 -41.56 -15.86 -28.38
CA LYS A 40 -42.79 -16.42 -28.95
C LYS A 40 -43.58 -17.03 -27.82
N LYS A 41 -44.61 -16.31 -27.37
CA LYS A 41 -45.72 -16.89 -26.60
C LYS A 41 -46.54 -17.74 -27.57
N GLU A 42 -46.18 -18.99 -27.74
CA GLU A 42 -47.11 -20.00 -28.25
C GLU A 42 -47.76 -20.67 -27.05
N THR A 43 -48.81 -20.02 -26.56
CA THR A 43 -49.83 -20.68 -25.74
C THR A 43 -50.63 -21.59 -26.67
N THR A 44 -50.14 -22.81 -26.84
CA THR A 44 -51.00 -23.92 -27.24
C THR A 44 -51.12 -24.82 -26.03
N ILE A 45 -52.27 -24.71 -25.35
CA ILE A 45 -52.70 -25.64 -24.32
C ILE A 45 -52.99 -26.96 -25.03
N GLY A 46 -51.94 -27.72 -25.32
CA GLY A 46 -52.01 -29.13 -25.67
C GLY A 46 -51.90 -29.92 -24.38
N ALA A 47 -52.89 -30.78 -24.12
CA ALA A 47 -53.01 -31.60 -22.93
C ALA A 47 -51.66 -32.22 -22.49
N ILE A 48 -51.16 -31.77 -21.35
CA ILE A 48 -50.05 -32.41 -20.66
C ILE A 48 -50.61 -33.71 -20.06
N GLN A 49 -50.22 -34.84 -20.64
CA GLN A 49 -50.34 -36.13 -19.99
C GLN A 49 -49.61 -36.06 -18.64
N PRO A 50 -50.17 -36.58 -17.53
CA PRO A 50 -49.48 -36.56 -16.24
C PRO A 50 -48.12 -37.24 -16.39
N MET A 51 -47.06 -36.47 -16.14
CA MET A 51 -45.68 -36.98 -16.20
C MET A 51 -45.56 -38.12 -15.18
N PRO A 52 -44.95 -39.27 -15.52
CA PRO A 52 -44.77 -40.35 -14.55
C PRO A 52 -43.99 -39.83 -13.35
N ASN A 53 -44.40 -40.20 -12.13
CA ASN A 53 -43.72 -39.88 -10.88
C ASN A 53 -42.32 -40.51 -10.82
N THR A 54 -41.38 -40.02 -11.62
CA THR A 54 -39.98 -40.39 -11.57
C THR A 54 -39.34 -39.74 -10.35
N LYS A 55 -38.41 -40.46 -9.73
CA LYS A 55 -37.68 -40.03 -8.52
C LYS A 55 -36.97 -38.68 -8.72
N ASP A 56 -36.63 -38.36 -9.96
CA ASP A 56 -35.96 -37.12 -10.36
C ASP A 56 -36.88 -35.89 -10.26
N LEU A 57 -38.19 -36.05 -10.50
CA LEU A 57 -39.17 -34.96 -10.32
C LEU A 57 -39.35 -34.62 -8.85
N LYS A 58 -39.43 -35.65 -7.99
CA LYS A 58 -39.51 -35.43 -6.53
C LYS A 58 -38.26 -34.77 -5.97
N LYS A 59 -37.08 -35.18 -6.45
CA LYS A 59 -35.80 -34.56 -6.07
C LYS A 59 -35.71 -33.09 -6.54
N LEU A 60 -36.30 -32.78 -7.68
CA LEU A 60 -36.35 -31.41 -8.21
C LEU A 60 -37.34 -30.55 -7.41
N GLU A 61 -38.52 -31.08 -7.10
CA GLU A 61 -39.52 -30.44 -6.24
C GLU A 61 -38.96 -30.19 -4.83
N GLU A 62 -38.25 -31.15 -4.24
CA GLU A 62 -37.57 -31.01 -2.94
C GLU A 62 -36.47 -29.92 -2.98
N HIS A 63 -35.68 -29.84 -4.05
CA HIS A 63 -34.64 -28.82 -4.20
C HIS A 63 -35.21 -27.39 -4.36
N PHE A 64 -36.46 -27.24 -4.79
CA PHE A 64 -37.15 -25.95 -4.90
C PHE A 64 -38.21 -25.72 -3.80
N ALA A 65 -38.38 -26.66 -2.87
CA ALA A 65 -39.35 -26.55 -1.77
C ALA A 65 -38.83 -25.66 -0.63
N ASP A 66 -37.51 -25.57 -0.44
CA ASP A 66 -36.86 -24.73 0.56
C ASP A 66 -36.73 -23.27 0.07
N ASP A 67 -37.86 -22.67 -0.28
CA ASP A 67 -37.97 -21.27 -0.70
C ASP A 67 -38.21 -20.37 0.52
N ASP A 68 -37.26 -20.35 1.46
CA ASP A 68 -37.26 -19.36 2.54
C ASP A 68 -37.02 -17.96 1.95
N PRO A 69 -37.99 -17.02 2.04
CA PRO A 69 -37.88 -15.69 1.42
C PRO A 69 -36.79 -14.81 2.06
N THR A 70 -36.19 -15.27 3.16
CA THR A 70 -35.11 -14.61 3.90
C THR A 70 -33.73 -14.99 3.38
N LYS A 71 -33.59 -16.09 2.63
CA LYS A 71 -32.31 -16.51 2.04
C LYS A 71 -32.22 -16.05 0.60
N ASP A 72 -31.28 -15.14 0.34
CA ASP A 72 -30.98 -14.71 -1.02
C ASP A 72 -30.37 -15.85 -1.84
N LYS A 73 -31.19 -16.45 -2.71
CA LYS A 73 -30.83 -17.60 -3.56
C LYS A 73 -29.60 -17.40 -4.45
N ASN A 74 -29.18 -16.17 -4.71
CA ASN A 74 -28.05 -15.85 -5.59
C ASN A 74 -26.93 -15.06 -4.88
N TRP A 75 -26.84 -15.16 -3.55
CA TRP A 75 -25.73 -14.56 -2.84
C TRP A 75 -24.45 -15.40 -3.03
N ILE A 76 -23.35 -14.70 -3.32
CA ILE A 76 -22.01 -15.27 -3.46
C ILE A 76 -21.18 -14.74 -2.29
N SER A 77 -20.54 -15.63 -1.54
CA SER A 77 -19.71 -15.24 -0.40
C SER A 77 -18.42 -14.56 -0.85
N ALA A 78 -17.98 -13.55 -0.10
CA ALA A 78 -16.73 -12.84 -0.25
C ALA A 78 -15.53 -13.62 0.30
N GLY A 79 -15.76 -14.83 0.82
CA GLY A 79 -14.74 -15.77 1.28
C GLY A 79 -14.43 -15.72 2.77
N ILE A 80 -15.18 -14.96 3.58
CA ILE A 80 -14.98 -14.87 5.04
C ILE A 80 -15.92 -15.84 5.77
N SER A 81 -17.19 -15.89 5.37
CA SER A 81 -18.16 -16.89 5.85
C SER A 81 -19.02 -17.41 4.71
N TYR A 82 -19.22 -18.73 4.67
CA TYR A 82 -20.10 -19.40 3.71
C TYR A 82 -21.51 -19.64 4.28
N THR A 83 -21.70 -19.44 5.58
CA THR A 83 -22.96 -19.74 6.28
C THR A 83 -23.81 -18.49 6.49
N ASP A 84 -23.18 -17.37 6.83
CA ASP A 84 -23.86 -16.17 7.30
C ASP A 84 -23.54 -14.97 6.41
N LYS A 85 -24.53 -14.56 5.60
CA LYS A 85 -24.41 -13.46 4.64
C LYS A 85 -24.07 -12.12 5.29
N GLU A 86 -24.77 -11.77 6.36
CA GLU A 86 -24.63 -10.46 7.00
C GLU A 86 -23.22 -10.28 7.56
N MET A 87 -22.70 -11.32 8.22
CA MET A 87 -21.35 -11.32 8.78
C MET A 87 -20.29 -11.24 7.69
N ASP A 88 -20.43 -12.02 6.61
CA ASP A 88 -19.49 -12.00 5.48
C ASP A 88 -19.45 -10.62 4.81
N THR A 89 -20.61 -9.98 4.61
CA THR A 89 -20.71 -8.67 3.96
C THR A 89 -20.15 -7.55 4.87
N PHE A 90 -20.51 -7.55 6.15
CA PHE A 90 -20.04 -6.56 7.12
C PHE A 90 -18.52 -6.59 7.28
N VAL A 91 -17.95 -7.79 7.44
CA VAL A 91 -16.50 -7.93 7.65
C VAL A 91 -15.73 -7.56 6.38
N TYR A 92 -16.20 -7.95 5.19
CA TYR A 92 -15.58 -7.56 3.93
C TYR A 92 -15.56 -6.03 3.74
N GLN A 93 -16.69 -5.36 3.97
CA GLN A 93 -16.79 -3.91 3.89
C GLN A 93 -15.93 -3.21 4.95
N GLY A 94 -15.88 -3.77 6.17
CA GLY A 94 -15.02 -3.31 7.25
C GLY A 94 -13.53 -3.37 6.89
N TYR A 95 -13.08 -4.46 6.28
CA TYR A 95 -11.69 -4.57 5.81
C TYR A 95 -11.36 -3.56 4.71
N ALA A 96 -12.25 -3.35 3.74
CA ALA A 96 -12.06 -2.37 2.68
C ALA A 96 -11.99 -0.93 3.25
N ALA A 97 -12.85 -0.60 4.21
CA ALA A 97 -12.86 0.69 4.90
C ALA A 97 -11.59 0.88 5.76
N MET A 98 -11.16 -0.14 6.50
CA MET A 98 -9.95 -0.08 7.32
C MET A 98 -8.71 0.09 6.44
N LEU A 99 -8.60 -0.69 5.36
CA LEU A 99 -7.45 -0.64 4.46
C LEU A 99 -7.34 0.73 3.78
N SER A 100 -8.46 1.25 3.28
CA SER A 100 -8.50 2.60 2.69
C SER A 100 -8.15 3.68 3.71
N LEU A 101 -8.69 3.60 4.94
CA LEU A 101 -8.37 4.55 6.01
C LEU A 101 -6.89 4.51 6.38
N ILE A 102 -6.30 3.32 6.53
CA ILE A 102 -4.87 3.17 6.86
C ILE A 102 -4.02 3.82 5.77
N PHE A 103 -4.22 3.49 4.49
CA PHE A 103 -3.38 4.05 3.43
C PHE A 103 -3.53 5.56 3.28
N VAL A 104 -4.75 6.09 3.39
CA VAL A 104 -4.99 7.53 3.29
C VAL A 104 -4.43 8.26 4.50
N ALA A 105 -4.73 7.83 5.72
CA ALA A 105 -4.27 8.48 6.95
C ALA A 105 -2.75 8.34 7.12
N PHE A 106 -2.20 7.15 6.89
CA PHE A 106 -0.76 6.93 6.98
C PHE A 106 0.00 7.71 5.91
N GLY A 107 -0.49 7.72 4.67
CA GLY A 107 0.08 8.53 3.60
C GLY A 107 0.06 10.02 3.94
N PHE A 108 -1.03 10.51 4.54
CA PHE A 108 -1.13 11.89 4.99
C PHE A 108 -0.11 12.21 6.09
N VAL A 109 0.04 11.35 7.10
CA VAL A 109 1.00 11.56 8.20
C VAL A 109 2.45 11.56 7.68
N LEU A 110 2.81 10.62 6.81
CA LEU A 110 4.16 10.57 6.25
C LEU A 110 4.48 11.79 5.37
N TYR A 111 3.51 12.25 4.58
CA TYR A 111 3.71 13.37 3.67
C TYR A 111 3.81 14.71 4.40
N TYR A 112 3.01 14.90 5.44
CA TYR A 112 2.97 16.14 6.22
C TYR A 112 3.75 16.03 7.55
N GLN A 113 4.63 15.03 7.69
CA GLN A 113 5.48 14.93 8.86
C GLN A 113 6.36 16.20 8.93
N PRO A 114 6.50 16.83 10.12
CA PRO A 114 7.42 17.95 10.29
C PRO A 114 8.85 17.54 9.92
N ASP A 115 9.63 18.52 9.46
CA ASP A 115 10.98 18.40 8.88
C ASP A 115 11.76 17.18 9.41
N HIS A 116 11.73 16.11 8.62
CA HIS A 116 12.35 14.85 8.98
C HIS A 116 13.87 14.99 8.93
N LEU A 117 14.54 14.71 10.05
CA LEU A 117 16.00 14.84 10.19
C LEU A 117 16.51 16.28 9.99
N MET A 118 15.65 17.30 10.15
CA MET A 118 16.03 18.71 9.98
C MET A 118 16.67 19.00 8.62
N GLN A 119 16.21 18.35 7.55
CA GLN A 119 16.77 18.53 6.21
C GLN A 119 16.49 19.91 5.65
N ASP A 120 15.25 20.39 5.80
CA ASP A 120 14.86 21.71 5.31
C ASP A 120 15.58 22.81 6.10
N TRP A 121 15.74 22.61 7.41
CA TRP A 121 16.54 23.49 8.26
C TRP A 121 18.01 23.50 7.84
N ALA A 122 18.63 22.33 7.67
CA ALA A 122 20.04 22.22 7.32
C ALA A 122 20.35 22.83 5.95
N LEU A 123 19.45 22.65 4.96
CA LEU A 123 19.58 23.31 3.66
C LEU A 123 19.51 24.83 3.79
N ARG A 124 18.52 25.34 4.53
CA ARG A 124 18.37 26.78 4.78
C ARG A 124 19.61 27.36 5.46
N GLU A 125 20.11 26.72 6.50
CA GLU A 125 21.28 27.18 7.24
C GLU A 125 22.55 27.13 6.38
N ALA A 126 22.72 26.07 5.58
CA ALA A 126 23.84 25.96 4.66
C ALA A 126 23.87 27.10 3.64
N TYR A 127 22.72 27.52 3.10
CA TYR A 127 22.65 28.67 2.19
C TYR A 127 23.10 29.97 2.85
N LEU A 128 22.70 30.21 4.11
CA LEU A 128 23.08 31.40 4.86
C LEU A 128 24.58 31.41 5.20
N GLU A 129 25.12 30.27 5.63
CA GLU A 129 26.52 30.14 6.00
C GLU A 129 27.45 30.29 4.78
N ILE A 130 27.07 29.75 3.62
CA ILE A 130 27.81 29.94 2.36
C ILE A 130 27.86 31.42 1.99
N GLU A 131 26.72 32.12 2.02
CA GLU A 131 26.67 33.56 1.71
C GLU A 131 27.54 34.37 2.69
N HIS A 132 27.53 34.03 3.98
CA HIS A 132 28.37 34.67 4.98
C HIS A 132 29.87 34.48 4.68
N ARG A 133 30.29 33.26 4.33
CA ARG A 133 31.69 32.95 4.00
C ARG A 133 32.15 33.59 2.71
N GLU A 134 31.30 33.64 1.69
CA GLU A 134 31.60 34.31 0.42
C GLU A 134 31.83 35.82 0.62
N LYS A 135 31.00 36.48 1.44
CA LYS A 135 31.17 37.90 1.79
C LYS A 135 32.48 38.18 2.51
N ASN A 136 32.93 37.25 3.35
CA ASN A 136 34.18 37.37 4.08
C ASN A 136 35.40 36.86 3.29
N GLY A 137 35.21 36.28 2.11
CA GLY A 137 36.28 35.69 1.29
C GLY A 137 36.92 34.43 1.91
N LEU A 138 36.22 33.73 2.80
CA LEU A 138 36.69 32.48 3.42
C LEU A 138 36.46 31.28 2.49
N PRO A 139 37.20 30.17 2.69
CA PRO A 139 36.87 28.91 2.03
C PRO A 139 35.46 28.44 2.41
N LEU A 140 34.74 27.91 1.41
CA LEU A 140 33.34 27.44 1.53
C LEU A 140 33.15 26.44 2.68
N VAL A 141 34.06 25.47 2.80
CA VAL A 141 34.06 24.48 3.88
C VAL A 141 35.47 24.39 4.42
N ASP A 142 35.62 24.52 5.74
CA ASP A 142 36.89 24.32 6.40
C ASP A 142 37.14 22.81 6.57
N PRO A 143 38.28 22.26 6.13
CA PRO A 143 38.63 20.87 6.41
C PRO A 143 38.77 20.57 7.90
N ASN A 144 39.13 21.56 8.72
CA ASN A 144 39.26 21.39 10.16
C ASN A 144 37.96 21.80 10.86
N LEU A 145 37.23 20.80 11.39
CA LEU A 145 36.02 21.07 12.16
C LEU A 145 36.33 21.74 13.53
N ILE A 146 37.48 21.39 14.11
CA ILE A 146 37.92 21.86 15.42
C ILE A 146 39.16 22.74 15.22
N PRO A 147 39.24 23.91 15.88
CA PRO A 147 40.45 24.71 15.85
C PRO A 147 41.62 23.92 16.44
N LEU A 148 42.77 23.94 15.77
CA LEU A 148 43.95 23.18 16.18
C LEU A 148 44.41 23.53 17.60
N ASP A 149 44.20 24.77 18.03
CA ASP A 149 44.54 25.28 19.36
C ASP A 149 43.76 24.60 20.49
N GLN A 150 42.60 24.00 20.19
CA GLN A 150 41.78 23.26 21.16
C GLN A 150 42.20 21.79 21.26
N ILE A 151 43.05 21.30 20.36
CA ILE A 151 43.50 19.91 20.33
C ILE A 151 44.80 19.80 21.11
N SER A 152 44.73 19.28 22.35
CA SER A 152 45.93 18.89 23.11
C SER A 152 46.36 17.49 22.69
N LEU A 153 47.45 17.40 21.94
CA LEU A 153 48.09 16.11 21.66
C LEU A 153 48.91 15.69 22.90
N PRO A 154 48.86 14.42 23.31
CA PRO A 154 49.80 13.88 24.29
C PRO A 154 51.23 14.00 23.75
N ASP A 155 52.19 14.22 24.66
CA ASP A 155 53.61 14.28 24.30
C ASP A 155 54.13 12.91 23.83
N GLU A 156 55.14 12.92 22.95
CA GLU A 156 55.72 11.71 22.36
C GLU A 156 56.25 10.71 23.39
N SER A 157 56.63 11.15 24.59
CA SER A 157 57.08 10.30 25.68
C SER A 157 55.97 9.39 26.26
N GLU A 158 54.71 9.84 26.24
CA GLU A 158 53.58 9.05 26.74
C GLU A 158 53.07 8.05 25.68
N ILE A 159 53.45 8.25 24.41
CA ILE A 159 53.03 7.43 23.27
C ILE A 159 53.91 6.18 23.10
N GLN A 160 55.16 6.22 23.58
CA GLN A 160 56.15 5.13 23.39
C GLN A 160 55.78 3.81 24.07
N ASP A 161 54.96 3.82 25.12
CA ASP A 161 54.60 2.62 25.88
C ASP A 161 53.31 1.92 25.38
N ILE A 162 52.71 2.41 24.28
CA ILE A 162 51.50 1.84 23.71
C ILE A 162 51.88 0.74 22.71
N ASN A 163 51.57 -0.52 23.02
CA ASN A 163 51.72 -1.64 22.09
C ASN A 163 50.78 -1.46 20.88
N ILE A 164 51.34 -1.04 19.74
CA ILE A 164 50.61 -0.98 18.47
C ILE A 164 50.52 -2.41 17.92
N ILE A 165 49.40 -3.07 18.15
CA ILE A 165 49.09 -4.35 17.49
C ILE A 165 48.61 -4.02 16.08
N ILE A 166 49.37 -4.45 15.07
CA ILE A 166 49.04 -4.34 13.65
C ILE A 166 48.20 -5.55 13.23
#